data_AF-A0A483RRM8-F1
#
_entry.id   AF-A0A483RRM8-F1
#
_cell.length_a   1.000
_cell.length_b   1.000
_cell.length_c   1.000
_cell.angle_alpha   90.00
_cell.angle_beta   90.00
_cell.angle_gamma   90.00
#
_symmetry.space_group_name_H-M   'P 1'
#
loop_
_entity.id
_entity.type
_entity.pdbx_description
1 polymer ?
#
loop_
_entity_poly.entity_id
_entity_poly.type
_entity_poly.pdbx_seq_one_letter_code
_entity_poly.pdbx_strand_id
1 'polypeptide(L)'
;MSEYDTGNPVPSASMPDAWDNMQSIDKFVNSSEETITTRTGEQLDTLRGVNVKADNQLTQQQEDFETSQKERDAVVEEARQNLIPLSRQYMTLAAAQADIANNPEGSTTYYRSPDDSALAIEVMNVGGTLQPTGRKMPSSQAVDSVRGLIDSQGENPFSV
;
A
#
# COMPACT_ATOMS: atom_id res chain seq x y z
N MET A 1 28.32 45.63 16.46
CA MET A 1 28.94 46.00 15.18
C MET A 1 28.66 44.83 14.25
N SER A 2 27.91 45.12 13.18
CA SER A 2 27.40 44.16 12.21
C SER A 2 28.53 43.38 11.55
N GLU A 3 28.25 42.12 11.22
CA GLU A 3 29.06 41.20 10.42
C GLU A 3 29.84 41.94 9.33
N TYR A 4 31.14 41.67 9.26
CA TYR A 4 31.94 42.15 8.14
C TYR A 4 31.78 41.09 7.05
N ASP A 5 30.66 41.17 6.33
CA ASP A 5 30.44 40.50 5.05
C ASP A 5 31.39 41.11 4.01
N THR A 6 32.68 40.83 4.17
CA THR A 6 33.76 41.48 3.42
C THR A 6 33.77 41.08 1.96
N GLY A 7 33.06 40.00 1.58
CA GLY A 7 33.03 39.45 0.23
C GLY A 7 34.40 38.98 -0.27
N ASN A 8 35.42 38.98 0.60
CA ASN A 8 36.76 38.55 0.26
C ASN A 8 36.77 37.05 -0.02
N PRO A 9 37.50 36.56 -1.04
CA PRO A 9 37.55 35.14 -1.36
C PRO A 9 38.09 34.29 -0.19
N VAL A 10 37.77 32.99 -0.20
CA VAL A 10 38.34 32.00 0.72
C VAL A 10 39.49 31.28 -0.02
N PRO A 11 40.72 31.20 0.54
CA PRO A 11 41.16 31.74 1.82
C PRO A 11 41.52 33.24 1.77
N SER A 12 41.48 33.90 2.92
CA SER A 12 41.88 35.30 3.09
C SER A 12 42.92 35.43 4.21
N ALA A 13 43.90 36.31 3.99
CA ALA A 13 44.90 36.70 5.00
C ALA A 13 44.50 37.96 5.78
N SER A 14 43.31 38.50 5.52
CA SER A 14 42.76 39.69 6.17
C SER A 14 42.38 39.38 7.62
N MET A 15 42.88 40.18 8.57
CA MET A 15 42.54 40.03 9.99
C MET A 15 41.04 40.22 10.27
N PRO A 16 40.32 41.18 9.64
CA PRO A 16 38.86 41.24 9.71
C PRO A 16 38.15 39.93 9.36
N ASP A 17 38.62 39.22 8.33
CA ASP A 17 37.98 37.97 7.88
C ASP A 17 38.23 36.83 8.88
N ALA A 18 39.40 36.82 9.53
CA ALA A 18 39.70 35.90 10.62
C ALA A 18 38.80 36.15 11.84
N TRP A 19 38.52 37.42 12.16
CA TRP A 19 37.59 37.79 13.23
C TRP A 19 36.16 37.35 12.90
N ASP A 20 35.68 37.61 11.68
CA ASP A 20 34.34 37.23 11.26
C ASP A 20 34.15 35.70 11.31
N ASN A 21 35.11 34.92 10.80
CA ASN A 21 35.10 33.47 10.93
C ASN A 21 35.00 33.00 12.39
N MET A 22 35.72 33.66 13.31
CA MET A 22 35.67 33.32 14.75
C MET A 22 34.28 33.61 15.34
N GLN A 23 33.64 34.71 14.93
CA GLN A 23 32.27 35.04 15.32
C GLN A 23 31.27 34.03 14.76
N SER A 24 31.40 33.63 13.48
CA SER A 24 30.56 32.60 12.87
C SER A 24 30.70 31.26 13.57
N ILE A 25 31.92 30.86 13.99
CA ILE A 25 32.16 29.63 14.76
C ILE A 25 31.48 29.70 16.14
N ASP A 26 31.60 30.82 16.85
CA ASP A 26 30.92 30.99 18.14
C ASP A 26 29.39 30.88 17.98
N LYS A 27 28.82 31.53 16.96
CA LYS A 27 27.39 31.40 16.63
C LYS A 27 27.02 29.98 16.22
N PHE A 28 27.83 29.28 15.44
CA PHE A 28 27.59 27.89 15.03
C PHE A 28 27.44 26.95 16.24
N VAL A 29 28.27 27.14 17.28
CA VAL A 29 28.28 26.28 18.47
C VAL A 29 27.25 26.71 19.51
N ASN A 30 27.13 28.01 19.77
CA ASN A 30 26.44 28.53 20.96
C ASN A 30 25.12 29.27 20.67
N SER A 31 24.78 29.57 19.41
CA SER A 31 23.55 30.32 19.12
C SER A 31 22.28 29.46 19.21
N SER A 32 21.16 30.13 19.46
CA SER A 32 19.81 29.53 19.42
C SER A 32 19.19 29.52 18.02
N GLU A 33 19.80 30.20 17.05
CA GLU A 33 19.35 30.20 15.66
C GLU A 33 19.67 28.86 14.99
N GLU A 34 18.88 28.44 14.01
CA GLU A 34 19.12 27.19 13.28
C GLU A 34 20.12 27.37 12.13
N THR A 35 20.30 28.59 11.66
CA THR A 35 21.17 28.93 10.55
C THR A 35 22.02 30.15 10.87
N ILE A 36 23.22 30.19 10.30
CA ILE A 36 24.10 31.36 10.31
C ILE A 36 24.51 31.71 8.89
N THR A 37 24.76 33.00 8.65
CA THR A 37 25.35 33.47 7.40
C THR A 37 26.86 33.61 7.60
N THR A 38 27.63 33.05 6.69
CA THR A 38 29.10 33.17 6.65
C THR A 38 29.52 34.50 6.02
N ARG A 39 30.78 34.90 6.20
CA ARG A 39 31.37 36.10 5.53
C ARG A 39 31.36 36.10 4.01
N THR A 40 31.01 34.97 3.39
CA THR A 40 30.86 34.78 1.94
C THR A 40 29.39 34.80 1.50
N GLY A 41 28.46 35.05 2.43
CA GLY A 41 27.02 35.06 2.19
C GLY A 41 26.36 33.68 2.14
N GLU A 42 27.09 32.59 2.40
CA GLU A 42 26.51 31.24 2.43
C GLU A 42 25.79 31.00 3.76
N GLN A 43 24.57 30.44 3.70
CA GLN A 43 23.84 29.95 4.88
C GLN A 43 24.33 28.55 5.25
N LEU A 44 24.72 28.38 6.51
CA LEU A 44 25.06 27.09 7.10
C LEU A 44 24.16 26.82 8.31
N ASP A 45 23.83 25.55 8.54
CA ASP A 45 23.13 25.14 9.75
C ASP A 45 24.05 25.27 10.96
N THR A 46 23.49 25.72 12.08
CA THR A 46 24.15 25.66 13.39
C THR A 46 24.09 24.24 13.95
N LEU A 47 24.82 23.95 15.04
CA LEU A 47 24.66 22.68 15.75
C LEU A 47 23.20 22.44 16.18
N ARG A 48 22.50 23.50 16.60
CA ARG A 48 21.08 23.43 16.93
C ARG A 48 20.23 23.11 15.70
N GLY A 49 20.47 23.78 14.57
CA GLY A 49 19.75 23.52 13.32
C GLY A 49 19.93 22.08 12.83
N VAL A 50 21.15 21.53 12.92
CA VAL A 50 21.43 20.13 12.58
C VAL A 50 20.64 19.18 13.49
N ASN A 51 20.61 19.43 14.81
CA ASN A 51 19.85 18.59 15.74
C ASN A 51 18.34 18.66 15.46
N VAL A 52 17.79 19.86 15.24
CA VAL A 52 16.36 20.03 14.89
C VAL A 52 16.02 19.32 13.59
N LYS A 53 16.85 19.44 12.55
CA LYS A 53 16.64 18.73 11.28
C LYS A 53 16.75 17.22 11.46
N ALA A 54 17.69 16.73 12.26
CA ALA A 54 17.82 15.30 12.56
C ALA A 54 16.57 14.76 13.30
N ASP A 55 16.07 15.48 14.29
CA ASP A 55 14.86 15.10 15.03
C ASP A 55 13.62 15.10 14.13
N ASN A 56 13.48 16.12 13.27
CA ASN A 56 12.40 16.19 12.29
C ASN A 56 12.49 15.05 11.27
N GLN A 57 13.68 14.70 10.79
CA GLN A 57 13.89 13.57 9.87
C GLN A 57 13.53 12.23 10.53
N LEU A 58 13.90 12.05 11.80
CA LEU A 58 13.55 10.84 12.55
C LEU A 58 12.02 10.71 12.69
N THR A 59 11.35 11.82 13.00
CA THR A 59 9.89 11.87 13.12
C THR A 59 9.22 11.56 11.79
N GLN A 60 9.68 12.18 10.69
CA GLN A 60 9.15 11.91 9.36
C GLN A 60 9.34 10.44 8.95
N GLN A 61 10.52 9.86 9.21
CA GLN A 61 10.79 8.45 8.90
C GLN A 61 9.86 7.51 9.69
N GLN A 62 9.55 7.85 10.94
CA GLN A 62 8.61 7.08 11.77
C GLN A 62 7.18 7.15 11.18
N GLU A 63 6.72 8.34 10.80
CA GLU A 63 5.40 8.54 10.19
C GLU A 63 5.26 7.82 8.84
N ASP A 64 6.30 7.91 8.00
CA ASP A 64 6.35 7.23 6.71
C ASP A 64 6.32 5.71 6.88
N PHE A 65 7.05 5.19 7.89
CA PHE A 65 7.04 3.77 8.21
C PHE A 65 5.65 3.30 8.64
N GLU A 66 5.01 4.00 9.58
CA GLU A 66 3.66 3.67 10.05
C GLU A 66 2.62 3.71 8.94
N THR A 67 2.70 4.72 8.07
CA THR A 67 1.83 4.84 6.90
C THR A 67 2.03 3.67 5.94
N SER A 68 3.27 3.32 5.62
CA SER A 68 3.58 2.20 4.72
C SER A 68 3.10 0.85 5.26
N GLN A 69 3.16 0.64 6.58
CA GLN A 69 2.67 -0.58 7.21
C GLN A 69 1.15 -0.68 7.12
N LYS A 70 0.45 0.43 7.36
CA LYS A 70 -1.01 0.49 7.22
C LYS A 70 -1.47 0.22 5.79
N GLU A 71 -0.77 0.75 4.79
CA GLU A 71 -1.05 0.49 3.38
C GLU A 71 -0.82 -0.98 3.01
N ARG A 72 0.27 -1.59 3.51
CA ARG A 72 0.55 -3.02 3.30
C ARG A 72 -0.55 -3.89 3.89
N ASP A 73 -0.99 -3.61 5.11
CA ASP A 73 -2.06 -4.37 5.76
C ASP A 73 -3.37 -4.28 4.97
N ALA A 74 -3.69 -3.09 4.42
CA ALA A 74 -4.86 -2.91 3.57
C ALA A 74 -4.78 -3.75 2.28
N VAL A 75 -3.62 -3.75 1.60
CA VAL A 75 -3.41 -4.54 0.37
C VAL A 75 -3.46 -6.05 0.66
N VAL A 76 -2.92 -6.50 1.80
CA VAL A 76 -3.00 -7.90 2.21
C VAL A 76 -4.44 -8.32 2.50
N GLU A 77 -5.23 -7.44 3.14
CA GLU A 77 -6.64 -7.73 3.39
C GLU A 77 -7.44 -7.80 2.08
N GLU A 78 -7.20 -6.88 1.15
CA GLU A 78 -7.81 -6.92 -0.18
C GLU A 78 -7.44 -8.21 -0.93
N ALA A 79 -6.17 -8.63 -0.87
CA ALA A 79 -5.72 -9.88 -1.47
C ALA A 79 -6.40 -11.10 -0.81
N ARG A 80 -6.62 -11.08 0.52
CA ARG A 80 -7.35 -12.13 1.24
C ARG A 80 -8.81 -12.17 0.83
N GLN A 81 -9.47 -11.03 0.63
CA GLN A 81 -10.86 -10.96 0.18
C GLN A 81 -11.06 -11.52 -1.23
N ASN A 82 -10.11 -11.28 -2.13
CA ASN A 82 -10.30 -11.60 -3.54
C ASN A 82 -9.59 -12.89 -3.99
N LEU A 83 -8.29 -13.05 -3.72
CA LEU A 83 -7.47 -14.09 -4.36
C LEU A 83 -7.59 -15.46 -3.66
N ILE A 84 -7.68 -15.47 -2.33
CA ILE A 84 -7.70 -16.72 -1.55
C ILE A 84 -8.97 -17.53 -1.83
N PRO A 85 -10.19 -16.93 -1.81
CA PRO A 85 -11.41 -17.64 -2.14
C PRO A 85 -11.46 -18.11 -3.61
N LEU A 86 -10.97 -17.30 -4.56
CA LEU A 86 -10.95 -17.64 -5.99
C LEU A 86 -10.06 -18.85 -6.31
N SER A 87 -8.96 -19.01 -5.59
CA SER A 87 -8.00 -20.09 -5.83
C SER A 87 -8.42 -21.43 -5.22
N ARG A 88 -9.51 -21.46 -4.44
CA ARG A 88 -9.94 -22.66 -3.71
C ARG A 88 -11.29 -23.15 -4.20
N GLN A 89 -11.29 -24.38 -4.71
CA GLN A 89 -12.50 -25.16 -4.94
C GLN A 89 -12.58 -26.25 -3.89
N TYR A 90 -13.71 -26.34 -3.18
CA TYR A 90 -13.93 -27.36 -2.15
C TYR A 90 -14.68 -28.56 -2.70
N MET A 91 -14.45 -29.75 -2.13
CA MET A 91 -15.21 -30.94 -2.49
C MET A 91 -16.60 -30.98 -1.85
N THR A 92 -16.78 -30.33 -0.69
CA THR A 92 -18.03 -30.33 0.07
C THR A 92 -18.29 -28.98 0.71
N LEU A 93 -19.56 -28.65 0.97
CA LEU A 93 -19.95 -27.45 1.70
C LEU A 93 -19.41 -27.43 3.14
N ALA A 94 -19.33 -28.60 3.78
CA ALA A 94 -18.75 -28.72 5.13
C ALA A 94 -17.25 -28.35 5.16
N ALA A 95 -16.49 -28.76 4.14
CA ALA A 95 -15.08 -28.38 4.02
C ALA A 95 -14.92 -26.88 3.76
N ALA A 96 -15.78 -26.29 2.92
CA ALA A 96 -15.81 -24.85 2.69
C ALA A 96 -16.15 -24.08 3.98
N GLN A 97 -17.11 -24.57 4.77
CA GLN A 97 -17.53 -23.95 6.03
C GLN A 97 -16.46 -24.11 7.13
N ALA A 98 -15.69 -25.20 7.13
CA ALA A 98 -14.56 -25.38 8.04
C ALA A 98 -13.43 -24.38 7.76
N ASP A 99 -13.28 -23.92 6.51
CA ASP A 99 -12.27 -22.95 6.10
C ASP A 99 -12.78 -21.50 6.07
N ILE A 100 -13.84 -21.20 6.82
CA ILE A 100 -14.49 -19.88 6.84
C ILE A 100 -13.53 -18.74 7.22
N ALA A 101 -12.49 -19.03 8.01
CA ALA A 101 -11.47 -18.06 8.39
C ALA A 101 -10.69 -17.51 7.17
N ASN A 102 -10.63 -18.28 6.08
CA ASN A 102 -9.99 -17.88 4.82
C ASN A 102 -10.98 -17.30 3.80
N ASN A 103 -12.26 -17.20 4.14
CA ASN A 103 -13.31 -16.63 3.29
C ASN A 103 -13.92 -15.41 4.00
N PRO A 104 -13.44 -14.19 3.73
CA PRO A 104 -13.99 -12.98 4.35
C PRO A 104 -15.50 -12.82 4.16
N GLU A 105 -16.12 -11.97 4.98
CA GLU A 105 -17.56 -11.69 4.82
C GLU A 105 -17.84 -11.02 3.46
N GLY A 106 -18.89 -11.48 2.78
CA GLY A 106 -19.28 -11.00 1.45
C GLY A 106 -18.53 -11.67 0.28
N SER A 107 -17.44 -12.40 0.52
CA SER A 107 -16.76 -13.13 -0.57
C SER A 107 -17.46 -14.43 -0.91
N THR A 108 -17.33 -14.82 -2.19
CA THR A 108 -17.90 -16.05 -2.74
C THR A 108 -16.84 -17.15 -2.84
N THR A 109 -17.29 -18.39 -2.65
CA THR A 109 -16.48 -19.59 -2.90
C THR A 109 -17.32 -20.66 -3.58
N TYR A 110 -16.65 -21.63 -4.19
CA TYR A 110 -17.28 -22.71 -4.93
C TYR A 110 -16.98 -24.05 -4.29
N TYR A 111 -18.01 -24.90 -4.21
CA TYR A 111 -17.83 -26.30 -3.85
C TYR A 111 -18.47 -27.22 -4.90
N ARG A 112 -17.99 -28.46 -5.01
CA ARG A 112 -18.46 -29.44 -6.00
C ARG A 112 -19.93 -29.80 -5.77
N SER A 113 -20.71 -29.87 -6.85
CA SER A 113 -22.13 -30.25 -6.75
C SER A 113 -22.27 -31.70 -6.25
N PRO A 114 -23.08 -31.98 -5.22
CA PRO A 114 -23.26 -33.34 -4.70
C PRO A 114 -24.24 -34.19 -5.55
N ASP A 115 -25.05 -33.54 -6.37
CA ASP A 115 -26.10 -34.12 -7.21
C ASP A 115 -25.73 -34.21 -8.69
N ASP A 116 -24.48 -33.89 -9.05
CA ASP A 116 -23.97 -33.77 -10.43
C ASP A 116 -24.81 -32.86 -11.36
N SER A 117 -25.72 -32.03 -10.80
CA SER A 117 -26.52 -31.07 -11.57
C SER A 117 -25.70 -29.92 -12.16
N ALA A 118 -24.50 -29.71 -11.62
CA ALA A 118 -23.54 -28.67 -12.00
C ALA A 118 -22.12 -29.14 -11.67
N LEU A 119 -21.10 -28.47 -12.22
CA LEU A 119 -19.72 -28.72 -11.85
C LEU A 119 -19.41 -28.20 -10.44
N ALA A 120 -19.96 -27.03 -10.10
CA ALA A 120 -19.81 -26.41 -8.79
C ALA A 120 -21.01 -25.52 -8.44
N ILE A 121 -21.24 -25.35 -7.14
CA ILE A 121 -22.26 -24.47 -6.57
C ILE A 121 -21.57 -23.30 -5.90
N GLU A 122 -22.06 -22.08 -6.16
CA GLU A 122 -21.56 -20.86 -5.53
C GLU A 122 -22.23 -20.62 -4.17
N VAL A 123 -21.42 -20.26 -3.19
CA VAL A 123 -21.86 -19.83 -1.86
C VAL A 123 -21.13 -18.55 -1.46
N MET A 124 -21.79 -17.73 -0.66
CA MET A 124 -21.26 -16.48 -0.12
C MET A 124 -21.16 -16.58 1.40
N ASN A 125 -20.09 -16.04 2.00
CA ASN A 125 -20.05 -15.89 3.44
C ASN A 125 -20.93 -14.71 3.87
N VAL A 126 -21.97 -15.00 4.64
CA VAL A 126 -22.86 -14.00 5.26
C VAL A 126 -22.73 -14.14 6.77
N GLY A 127 -22.04 -13.21 7.43
CA GLY A 127 -21.85 -13.21 8.89
C GLY A 127 -21.21 -14.49 9.46
N GLY A 128 -20.32 -15.16 8.72
CA GLY A 128 -19.64 -16.39 9.15
C GLY A 128 -20.35 -17.69 8.73
N THR A 129 -21.47 -17.60 8.00
CA THR A 129 -22.20 -18.77 7.49
C THR A 129 -22.26 -18.73 5.97
N LEU A 130 -21.89 -19.83 5.31
CA LEU A 130 -22.00 -19.95 3.86
C LEU A 130 -23.47 -20.10 3.45
N GLN A 131 -23.93 -19.16 2.63
CA GLN A 131 -25.29 -19.16 2.06
C GLN A 131 -25.23 -19.37 0.55
N PRO A 132 -26.12 -20.19 -0.04
CA PRO A 132 -26.18 -20.37 -1.48
C PRO A 132 -26.63 -19.08 -2.17
N THR A 133 -25.92 -18.69 -3.23
CA THR A 133 -26.30 -17.51 -4.03
C THR A 133 -27.31 -17.83 -5.12
N GLY A 134 -27.51 -19.13 -5.41
CA GLY A 134 -28.33 -19.63 -6.51
C GLY A 134 -27.56 -19.78 -7.83
N ARG A 135 -26.32 -19.28 -7.93
CA ARG A 135 -25.46 -19.46 -9.12
C ARG A 135 -24.78 -20.84 -9.09
N LYS A 136 -24.68 -21.46 -10.26
CA LYS A 136 -24.05 -22.77 -10.47
C LYS A 136 -23.17 -22.72 -11.72
N MET A 137 -22.06 -23.46 -11.71
CA MET A 137 -21.17 -23.61 -12.87
C MET A 137 -21.69 -24.75 -13.78
N PRO A 138 -22.18 -24.47 -15.00
CA PRO A 138 -22.69 -25.51 -15.91
C PRO A 138 -21.56 -26.35 -16.50
N SER A 139 -21.85 -27.60 -16.88
CA SER A 139 -20.94 -28.45 -17.63
C SER A 139 -21.02 -28.16 -19.14
N SER A 140 -19.98 -28.52 -19.92
CA SER A 140 -20.02 -28.41 -21.38
C SER A 140 -21.20 -29.18 -21.97
N GLN A 141 -21.49 -30.38 -21.47
CA GLN A 141 -22.63 -31.19 -21.92
C GLN A 141 -23.98 -30.47 -21.70
N ALA A 142 -24.15 -29.76 -20.57
CA ALA A 142 -25.36 -29.00 -20.32
C ALA A 142 -25.49 -27.82 -21.30
N VAL A 143 -24.39 -27.14 -21.61
CA VAL A 143 -24.34 -26.07 -22.62
C VAL A 143 -24.67 -26.61 -24.01
N ASP A 144 -24.08 -27.74 -24.40
CA ASP A 144 -24.32 -28.38 -25.70
C ASP A 144 -25.78 -28.85 -25.85
N SER A 145 -26.39 -29.33 -24.76
CA SER A 145 -27.80 -29.73 -24.75
C SER A 145 -28.72 -28.53 -24.99
N VAL A 146 -28.45 -27.40 -24.33
CA VAL A 146 -29.19 -26.15 -24.56
C VAL A 146 -28.96 -25.65 -25.98
N ARG A 147 -27.73 -25.74 -26.48
CA ARG A 147 -27.38 -25.38 -27.85
C ARG A 147 -28.18 -26.17 -28.89
N GLY A 148 -28.21 -27.50 -28.75
CA GLY A 148 -28.98 -28.38 -29.64
C GLY A 148 -30.48 -28.13 -29.59
N LEU A 149 -31.02 -27.78 -28.42
CA LEU A 149 -32.42 -27.35 -28.29
C LEU A 149 -32.68 -26.06 -29.09
N ILE A 150 -31.83 -25.04 -28.97
CA ILE A 150 -31.97 -23.80 -29.73
C ILE A 150 -31.87 -24.05 -31.24
N ASP A 151 -30.90 -24.85 -31.69
CA ASP A 151 -30.74 -25.22 -33.09
C ASP A 151 -31.99 -25.94 -33.64
N SER A 152 -32.66 -26.76 -32.82
CA SER A 152 -33.91 -27.45 -33.20
C SER A 152 -35.12 -26.53 -33.37
N GLN A 153 -35.09 -25.32 -32.78
CA GLN A 153 -36.17 -24.33 -32.87
C GLN A 153 -35.99 -23.35 -34.05
N GLY A 154 -34.96 -23.53 -34.88
CA GLY A 154 -34.80 -22.86 -36.17
C GLY A 154 -34.19 -21.45 -36.15
N GLU A 155 -33.97 -20.87 -34.97
CA GLU A 155 -33.35 -19.54 -34.79
C GLU A 155 -32.25 -19.68 -33.74
N ASN A 156 -31.00 -19.86 -34.18
CA ASN A 156 -29.85 -19.85 -33.27
C ASN A 156 -29.04 -18.55 -33.36
N PRO A 157 -29.22 -17.62 -32.40
CA PRO A 157 -28.49 -16.35 -32.39
C PRO A 157 -26.99 -16.49 -32.05
N PHE A 158 -26.51 -17.69 -31.77
CA PHE A 158 -25.13 -17.97 -31.38
C PHE A 158 -24.39 -18.87 -32.40
N SER A 159 -24.96 -19.20 -33.57
CA SER A 159 -24.20 -19.93 -34.60
C SER A 159 -23.06 -19.06 -35.12
N VAL A 160 -21.82 -19.54 -34.96
CA VAL A 160 -20.65 -19.01 -35.68
C VAL A 160 -20.57 -19.71 -37.02
#